data_AF-A0A7Y2JYP5-F1
#
_entry.id   AF-A0A7Y2JYP5-F1
#
_cell.length_a   1.000
_cell.length_b   1.000
_cell.length_c   1.000
_cell.angle_alpha   90.00
_cell.angle_beta   90.00
_cell.angle_gamma   90.00
#
_symmetry.space_group_name_H-M   'P 1'
#
loop_
_entity.id
_entity.type
_entity.pdbx_description
1 polymer ?
#
loop_
_entity_poly.entity_id
_entity_poly.type
_entity_poly.pdbx_seq_one_letter_code
_entity_poly.pdbx_strand_id
1 'polypeptide(L)'
;MKPSTTADQHEVRVNDREQLIYLLTEAAEIEHGLMCSYLYAGWSLKQSTVESVTPAQFEAIDRWRKEIRSVAMEEMAHLASVNNLLMSIGSPPHFRRQNFPVPAGYHPASLVVRLAPLGRDTLAHFVYLERPEGMEMAQASGFESPADYQRRPHATRLTPTAEDYDTVGHLYRGIQQGFETLAERLGESTLFVGSPEAQLGPDIMDLPGLVTVTDLRSAMQAIEVIIEQGEGGRRDSEESHYARFVAMAAEYDAFLRDAPSFVPHRPIVPDPVMFAPIGDAPGCQVSAPGSARVLDLANATYGLMLRLLASGTGTPQSTAARRMEIDGAVSLMHVVHALSVLLTTLPAGSEPLLCAGMNFHLPRSGLALPQREAGRALLAERANEIALALDALAVSVPGLDAKLAGALRDLAASLVMPAAAG
;
A
#
# COMPACT_ATOMS: atom_id res chain seq x y z
N MET A 1 30.59 -22.18 30.93
CA MET A 1 29.25 -21.69 30.57
C MET A 1 29.30 -21.36 29.10
N LYS A 2 28.72 -22.21 28.25
CA LYS A 2 28.68 -21.98 26.80
C LYS A 2 27.86 -20.72 26.54
N PRO A 3 28.26 -19.84 25.61
CA PRO A 3 27.42 -18.72 25.20
C PRO A 3 26.11 -19.30 24.67
N SER A 4 25.01 -18.71 25.12
CA SER A 4 23.67 -18.99 24.62
C SER A 4 23.70 -18.87 23.11
N THR A 5 23.34 -19.95 22.44
CA THR A 5 23.03 -19.97 21.01
C THR A 5 22.02 -18.86 20.71
N THR A 6 22.29 -18.13 19.64
CA THR A 6 21.37 -17.25 18.93
C THR A 6 19.97 -17.87 18.90
N ALA A 7 18.94 -17.05 19.14
CA ALA A 7 17.55 -17.45 18.98
C ALA A 7 17.40 -18.18 17.63
N ASP A 8 16.91 -19.40 17.68
CA ASP A 8 16.62 -20.24 16.53
C ASP A 8 15.45 -19.56 15.81
N GLN A 9 15.75 -18.64 14.89
CA GLN A 9 14.77 -17.95 14.06
C GLN A 9 14.00 -19.02 13.29
N HIS A 10 12.67 -19.01 13.41
CA HIS A 10 11.83 -19.94 12.67
C HIS A 10 11.90 -19.60 11.19
N GLU A 11 12.59 -20.44 10.41
CA GLU A 11 12.67 -20.30 8.96
C GLU A 11 11.27 -20.39 8.33
N VAL A 12 10.83 -19.31 7.67
CA VAL A 12 9.57 -19.27 6.89
C VAL A 12 9.63 -20.33 5.79
N ARG A 13 8.66 -21.24 5.78
CA ARG A 13 8.75 -22.47 4.98
C ARG A 13 8.00 -22.37 3.67
N VAL A 14 8.72 -22.64 2.58
CA VAL A 14 8.13 -22.80 1.24
C VAL A 14 8.23 -24.25 0.79
N ASN A 15 7.15 -25.01 0.98
CA ASN A 15 7.12 -26.44 0.65
C ASN A 15 6.86 -26.69 -0.84
N ASP A 16 6.06 -25.85 -1.48
CA ASP A 16 5.62 -25.98 -2.86
C ASP A 16 5.30 -24.62 -3.48
N ARG A 17 4.97 -24.63 -4.77
CA ARG A 17 4.65 -23.39 -5.52
C ARG A 17 3.41 -22.69 -4.97
N GLU A 18 2.43 -23.43 -4.47
CA GLU A 18 1.20 -22.85 -3.95
C GLU A 18 1.49 -22.06 -2.66
N GLN A 19 2.35 -22.60 -1.79
CA GLN A 19 2.85 -21.88 -0.61
C GLN A 19 3.68 -20.64 -1.00
N LEU A 20 4.51 -20.70 -2.05
CA LEU A 20 5.24 -19.53 -2.55
C LEU A 20 4.27 -18.43 -3.05
N ILE A 21 3.25 -18.81 -3.83
CA ILE A 21 2.21 -17.89 -4.31
C ILE A 21 1.46 -17.28 -3.13
N TYR A 22 1.14 -18.08 -2.11
CA TYR A 22 0.47 -17.60 -0.90
C TYR A 22 1.30 -16.53 -0.17
N LEU A 23 2.59 -16.78 0.07
CA LEU A 23 3.47 -15.80 0.75
C LEU A 23 3.71 -14.55 -0.09
N LEU A 24 3.86 -14.68 -1.42
CA LEU A 24 3.94 -13.52 -2.33
C LEU A 24 2.63 -12.71 -2.34
N THR A 25 1.48 -13.38 -2.22
CA THR A 25 0.17 -12.72 -2.10
C THR A 25 0.09 -11.93 -0.79
N GLU A 26 0.54 -12.53 0.32
CA GLU A 26 0.61 -11.85 1.62
C GLU A 26 1.60 -10.66 1.58
N ALA A 27 2.76 -10.82 0.94
CA ALA A 27 3.73 -9.73 0.74
C ALA A 27 3.10 -8.57 -0.05
N ALA A 28 2.42 -8.84 -1.17
CA ALA A 28 1.73 -7.81 -1.95
C ALA A 28 0.66 -7.06 -1.13
N GLU A 29 -0.04 -7.77 -0.24
CA GLU A 29 -1.03 -7.16 0.65
C GLU A 29 -0.39 -6.24 1.70
N ILE A 30 0.81 -6.60 2.17
CA ILE A 30 1.58 -5.82 3.14
C ILE A 30 2.11 -4.55 2.48
N GLU A 31 2.80 -4.63 1.35
CA GLU A 31 3.33 -3.41 0.67
C GLU A 31 2.20 -2.45 0.35
N HIS A 32 1.07 -2.98 -0.11
CA HIS A 32 -0.12 -2.17 -0.36
C HIS A 32 -0.71 -1.58 0.93
N GLY A 33 -0.77 -2.37 2.00
CA GLY A 33 -1.25 -1.97 3.31
C GLY A 33 -0.43 -0.85 3.94
N LEU A 34 0.90 -1.00 3.91
CA LEU A 34 1.87 -0.03 4.42
C LEU A 34 1.82 1.25 3.59
N MET A 35 1.83 1.16 2.27
CA MET A 35 1.64 2.32 1.37
C MET A 35 0.38 3.11 1.73
N CYS A 36 -0.77 2.46 1.92
CA CYS A 36 -2.00 3.15 2.34
C CYS A 36 -1.87 3.84 3.70
N SER A 37 -1.19 3.21 4.65
CA SER A 37 -0.99 3.73 6.01
C SER A 37 -0.09 4.97 5.99
N TYR A 38 0.99 4.92 5.20
CA TYR A 38 1.91 6.04 5.00
C TYR A 38 1.21 7.21 4.32
N LEU A 39 0.49 6.95 3.22
CA LEU A 39 -0.28 7.98 2.51
C LEU A 39 -1.31 8.65 3.43
N TYR A 40 -2.05 7.86 4.21
CA TYR A 40 -3.03 8.38 5.16
C TYR A 40 -2.39 9.32 6.19
N ALA A 41 -1.28 8.89 6.80
CA ALA A 41 -0.53 9.72 7.74
C ALA A 41 0.04 10.98 7.06
N GLY A 42 0.57 10.87 5.85
CA GLY A 42 1.08 12.01 5.08
C GLY A 42 -0.01 13.03 4.71
N TRP A 43 -1.22 12.56 4.34
CA TRP A 43 -2.36 13.44 4.06
C TRP A 43 -2.88 14.15 5.32
N SER A 44 -2.64 13.58 6.51
CA SER A 44 -3.05 14.18 7.77
C SER A 44 -2.30 15.47 8.13
N LEU A 45 -1.10 15.65 7.58
CA LEU A 45 -0.22 16.76 7.90
C LEU A 45 -0.85 18.12 7.58
N LYS A 46 -0.62 19.08 8.48
CA LYS A 46 -1.09 20.46 8.32
C LYS A 46 -0.52 21.09 7.05
N GLN A 47 -1.30 21.94 6.40
CA GLN A 47 -0.98 22.46 5.06
C GLN A 47 -0.55 23.93 5.05
N SER A 48 -0.62 24.63 6.19
CA SER A 48 -0.17 26.01 6.29
C SER A 48 0.07 26.44 7.73
N THR A 49 0.74 27.57 7.92
CA THR A 49 0.97 28.19 9.24
C THR A 49 -0.32 28.68 9.91
N VAL A 50 -1.41 28.89 9.17
CA VAL A 50 -2.71 29.26 9.78
C VAL A 50 -3.31 28.12 10.60
N GLU A 51 -2.81 26.90 10.44
CA GLU A 51 -3.21 25.71 11.22
C GLU A 51 -2.45 25.60 12.56
N SER A 52 -2.09 26.75 13.15
CA SER A 52 -1.44 26.84 14.47
C SER A 52 -0.10 26.10 14.54
N VAL A 53 0.77 26.36 13.57
CA VAL A 53 2.18 25.91 13.57
C VAL A 53 3.09 27.08 13.23
N THR A 54 4.28 27.11 13.80
CA THR A 54 5.29 28.12 13.48
C THR A 54 5.84 27.91 12.05
N PRO A 55 6.47 28.92 11.42
CA PRO A 55 7.13 28.72 10.13
C PRO A 55 8.15 27.58 10.11
N ALA A 56 8.98 27.46 11.15
CA ALA A 56 9.97 26.38 11.25
C ALA A 56 9.33 24.98 11.37
N GLN A 57 8.26 24.85 12.17
CA GLN A 57 7.48 23.62 12.24
C GLN A 57 6.82 23.29 10.91
N PHE A 58 6.29 24.29 10.20
CA PHE A 58 5.67 24.09 8.90
C PHE A 58 6.68 23.64 7.84
N GLU A 59 7.88 24.20 7.83
CA GLU A 59 8.97 23.73 6.96
C GLU A 59 9.35 22.27 7.23
N ALA A 60 9.41 21.86 8.49
CA ALA A 60 9.64 20.45 8.86
C ALA A 60 8.49 19.55 8.40
N ILE A 61 7.23 19.97 8.64
CA ILE A 61 6.04 19.26 8.15
C ILE A 61 6.07 19.10 6.62
N ASP A 62 6.51 20.12 5.87
CA ASP A 62 6.63 20.05 4.42
C ASP A 62 7.72 19.05 3.97
N ARG A 63 8.85 18.99 4.68
CA ARG A 63 9.88 17.96 4.46
C ARG A 63 9.33 16.57 4.75
N TRP A 64 8.71 16.35 5.91
CA TRP A 64 8.11 15.05 6.29
C TRP A 64 7.06 14.58 5.28
N ARG A 65 6.25 15.50 4.74
CA ARG A 65 5.27 15.16 3.70
C ARG A 65 5.93 14.67 2.41
N LYS A 66 7.10 15.22 2.04
CA LYS A 66 7.87 14.79 0.87
C LYS A 66 8.51 13.43 1.12
N GLU A 67 9.08 13.21 2.31
CA GLU A 67 9.66 11.93 2.71
C GLU A 67 8.62 10.80 2.68
N ILE A 68 7.49 10.98 3.37
CA ILE A 68 6.40 9.98 3.38
C ILE A 68 5.89 9.69 1.98
N ARG A 69 5.77 10.71 1.11
CA ARG A 69 5.34 10.51 -0.27
C ARG A 69 6.36 9.70 -1.07
N SER A 70 7.64 9.94 -0.87
CA SER A 70 8.71 9.19 -1.54
C SER A 70 8.73 7.74 -1.07
N VAL A 71 8.66 7.48 0.25
CA VAL A 71 8.51 6.12 0.78
C VAL A 71 7.27 5.43 0.18
N ALA A 72 6.12 6.11 0.13
CA ALA A 72 4.93 5.53 -0.50
C ALA A 72 5.09 5.24 -2.02
N MET A 73 5.97 5.96 -2.72
CA MET A 73 6.31 5.65 -4.12
C MET A 73 7.25 4.44 -4.21
N GLU A 74 8.18 4.29 -3.26
CA GLU A 74 9.03 3.11 -3.11
C GLU A 74 8.17 1.87 -2.82
N GLU A 75 7.17 1.96 -1.93
CA GLU A 75 6.21 0.86 -1.69
C GLU A 75 5.37 0.50 -2.92
N MET A 76 5.10 1.45 -3.80
CA MET A 76 4.46 1.17 -5.09
C MET A 76 5.37 0.34 -6.00
N ALA A 77 6.68 0.60 -5.96
CA ALA A 77 7.69 -0.17 -6.68
C ALA A 77 7.87 -1.56 -6.07
N HIS A 78 7.79 -1.69 -4.74
CA HIS A 78 7.76 -2.98 -4.05
C HIS A 78 6.55 -3.80 -4.50
N LEU A 79 5.35 -3.23 -4.45
CA LEU A 79 4.13 -3.88 -4.91
C LEU A 79 4.22 -4.31 -6.38
N ALA A 80 4.76 -3.46 -7.26
CA ALA A 80 5.00 -3.82 -8.66
C ALA A 80 6.00 -4.98 -8.80
N SER A 81 7.05 -5.00 -7.99
CA SER A 81 8.07 -6.05 -7.96
C SER A 81 7.52 -7.39 -7.45
N VAL A 82 6.70 -7.40 -6.40
CA VAL A 82 6.01 -8.61 -5.93
C VAL A 82 5.05 -9.16 -6.99
N ASN A 83 4.37 -8.27 -7.71
CA ASN A 83 3.54 -8.67 -8.85
C ASN A 83 4.37 -9.28 -9.99
N ASN A 84 5.57 -8.75 -10.28
CA ASN A 84 6.51 -9.36 -11.21
C ASN A 84 6.94 -10.76 -10.76
N LEU A 85 7.24 -10.95 -9.47
CA LEU A 85 7.56 -12.25 -8.88
C LEU A 85 6.39 -13.25 -9.05
N LEU A 86 5.16 -12.86 -8.70
CA LEU A 86 3.94 -13.68 -8.90
C LEU A 86 3.76 -14.08 -10.37
N MET A 87 3.83 -13.11 -11.27
CA MET A 87 3.64 -13.35 -12.71
C MET A 87 4.73 -14.23 -13.30
N SER A 88 5.97 -14.11 -12.81
CA SER A 88 7.10 -14.90 -13.31
C SER A 88 6.90 -16.41 -13.12
N ILE A 89 6.15 -16.82 -12.08
CA ILE A 89 5.84 -18.22 -11.78
C ILE A 89 4.45 -18.66 -12.26
N GLY A 90 3.77 -17.80 -13.03
CA GLY A 90 2.47 -18.06 -13.66
C GLY A 90 1.24 -17.65 -12.84
N SER A 91 1.41 -16.98 -11.69
CA SER A 91 0.29 -16.44 -10.92
C SER A 91 -0.20 -15.12 -11.51
N PRO A 92 -1.51 -14.80 -11.49
CA PRO A 92 -1.97 -13.45 -11.81
C PRO A 92 -1.42 -12.43 -10.79
N PRO A 93 -1.38 -11.13 -11.15
CA PRO A 93 -1.05 -10.07 -10.21
C PRO A 93 -2.10 -9.95 -9.10
N HIS A 94 -1.67 -9.55 -7.91
CA HIS A 94 -2.48 -9.32 -6.73
C HIS A 94 -2.35 -7.88 -6.24
N PHE A 95 -3.44 -7.12 -6.40
CA PHE A 95 -3.58 -5.74 -5.90
C PHE A 95 -4.63 -5.62 -4.79
N ARG A 96 -5.29 -6.74 -4.43
CA ARG A 96 -6.29 -6.73 -3.35
C ARG A 96 -5.59 -6.78 -2.00
N ARG A 97 -6.31 -6.35 -0.96
CA ARG A 97 -5.95 -6.53 0.44
C ARG A 97 -7.21 -6.52 1.30
N GLN A 98 -7.07 -6.85 2.57
CA GLN A 98 -8.16 -6.75 3.54
C GLN A 98 -8.52 -5.30 3.88
N ASN A 99 -9.81 -4.94 3.81
CA ASN A 99 -10.25 -3.57 4.13
C ASN A 99 -9.92 -3.19 5.59
N PHE A 100 -9.56 -1.92 5.81
CA PHE A 100 -9.33 -1.38 7.15
C PHE A 100 -10.63 -1.26 7.96
N PRO A 101 -10.55 -1.43 9.30
CA PRO A 101 -9.41 -1.95 10.06
C PRO A 101 -9.11 -3.42 9.73
N VAL A 102 -7.82 -3.78 9.64
CA VAL A 102 -7.42 -5.18 9.38
C VAL A 102 -7.68 -6.01 10.64
N PRO A 103 -8.39 -7.15 10.55
CA PRO A 103 -8.68 -7.99 11.70
C PRO A 103 -7.42 -8.71 12.20
N ALA A 104 -7.35 -8.91 13.52
CA ALA A 104 -6.31 -9.73 14.14
C ALA A 104 -6.31 -11.16 13.57
N GLY A 105 -5.12 -11.74 13.43
CA GLY A 105 -4.89 -13.06 12.84
C GLY A 105 -4.64 -13.03 11.33
N TYR A 106 -4.91 -11.91 10.65
CA TYR A 106 -4.66 -11.78 9.22
C TYR A 106 -3.16 -11.72 8.91
N HIS A 107 -2.42 -10.85 9.62
CA HIS A 107 -0.95 -10.74 9.62
C HIS A 107 -0.37 -11.27 10.95
N PRO A 108 0.95 -11.44 11.11
CA PRO A 108 1.54 -11.76 12.42
C PRO A 108 1.14 -10.73 13.46
N ALA A 109 1.11 -11.11 14.74
CA ALA A 109 0.80 -10.18 15.84
C ALA A 109 1.84 -9.04 15.96
N SER A 110 3.02 -9.21 15.36
CA SER A 110 4.08 -8.21 15.23
C SER A 110 3.87 -7.25 14.06
N LEU A 111 2.84 -7.41 13.23
CA LEU A 111 2.57 -6.57 12.05
C LEU A 111 1.14 -6.04 12.09
N VAL A 112 0.99 -4.81 12.55
CA VAL A 112 -0.30 -4.11 12.63
C VAL A 112 -0.39 -3.06 11.53
N VAL A 113 -1.31 -3.23 10.58
CA VAL A 113 -1.56 -2.26 9.51
C VAL A 113 -2.85 -1.50 9.82
N ARG A 114 -2.74 -0.19 10.05
CA ARG A 114 -3.89 0.65 10.41
C ARG A 114 -3.74 2.09 9.94
N LEU A 115 -4.87 2.78 9.83
CA LEU A 115 -4.92 4.17 9.37
C LEU A 115 -4.93 5.12 10.58
N ALA A 116 -3.84 5.88 10.75
CA ALA A 116 -3.70 6.85 11.83
C ALA A 116 -3.03 8.14 11.33
N PRO A 117 -3.40 9.32 11.87
CA PRO A 117 -2.70 10.57 11.55
C PRO A 117 -1.23 10.50 12.02
N LEU A 118 -0.36 11.34 11.45
CA LEU A 118 1.08 11.33 11.75
C LEU A 118 1.40 11.93 13.13
N GLY A 119 1.07 11.20 14.20
CA GLY A 119 1.50 11.46 15.57
C GLY A 119 2.85 10.80 15.89
N ARG A 120 3.34 11.01 17.11
CA ARG A 120 4.63 10.44 17.54
C ARG A 120 4.58 8.91 17.64
N ASP A 121 3.46 8.36 18.08
CA ASP A 121 3.23 6.90 18.15
C ASP A 121 3.10 6.30 16.74
N THR A 122 2.39 6.96 15.82
CA THR A 122 2.31 6.54 14.42
C THR A 122 3.69 6.49 13.76
N LEU A 123 4.53 7.50 14.02
CA LEU A 123 5.90 7.52 13.49
C LEU A 123 6.79 6.47 14.16
N ALA A 124 6.63 6.23 15.47
CA ALA A 124 7.30 5.11 16.15
C ALA A 124 6.89 3.76 15.53
N HIS A 125 5.61 3.61 15.18
CA HIS A 125 5.09 2.43 14.52
C HIS A 125 5.71 2.22 13.13
N PHE A 126 5.88 3.28 12.34
CA PHE A 126 6.56 3.19 11.05
C PHE A 126 8.03 2.76 11.20
N VAL A 127 8.75 3.33 12.18
CA VAL A 127 10.12 2.87 12.52
C VAL A 127 10.12 1.40 12.91
N TYR A 128 9.14 0.94 13.68
CA TYR A 128 9.03 -0.45 14.09
C TYR A 128 8.72 -1.38 12.91
N LEU A 129 7.83 -1.01 11.99
CA LEU A 129 7.48 -1.83 10.82
C LEU A 129 8.67 -2.02 9.87
N GLU A 130 9.44 -0.96 9.65
CA GLU A 130 10.61 -0.95 8.75
C GLU A 130 11.90 -1.44 9.41
N ARG A 131 11.85 -1.82 10.69
CA ARG A 131 13.06 -2.18 11.45
C ARG A 131 13.80 -3.35 10.79
N PRO A 132 15.14 -3.32 10.78
CA PRO A 132 15.93 -4.43 10.29
C PRO A 132 15.62 -5.75 10.99
N GLU A 133 15.66 -6.83 10.24
CA GLU A 133 15.61 -8.19 10.78
C GLU A 133 16.59 -8.40 11.94
N GLY A 134 16.11 -9.04 13.02
CA GLY A 134 16.90 -9.29 14.23
C GLY A 134 17.03 -8.09 15.18
N MET A 135 16.47 -6.93 14.83
CA MET A 135 16.38 -5.79 15.74
C MET A 135 15.19 -5.93 16.69
N GLU A 136 15.49 -6.10 17.98
CA GLU A 136 14.51 -6.06 19.05
C GLU A 136 14.03 -4.62 19.28
N MET A 137 12.71 -4.41 19.14
CA MET A 137 12.07 -3.12 19.32
C MET A 137 10.67 -3.32 19.90
N ALA A 138 10.24 -2.44 20.79
CA ALA A 138 8.88 -2.48 21.32
C ALA A 138 7.89 -1.90 20.30
N GLN A 139 6.67 -2.46 20.25
CA GLN A 139 5.58 -1.87 19.47
C GLN A 139 5.21 -0.50 20.03
N ALA A 140 4.75 0.39 19.14
CA ALA A 140 4.29 1.72 19.53
C ALA A 140 2.95 1.64 20.28
N SER A 141 2.73 2.58 21.19
CA SER A 141 1.48 2.69 21.95
C SER A 141 0.27 2.84 21.03
N GLY A 142 -0.73 1.97 21.20
CA GLY A 142 -1.94 1.95 20.37
C GLY A 142 -1.78 1.24 19.02
N PHE A 143 -0.65 0.56 18.81
CA PHE A 143 -0.38 -0.28 17.64
C PHE A 143 -0.10 -1.73 18.03
N GLU A 144 -0.32 -2.10 19.29
CA GLU A 144 -0.21 -3.48 19.74
C GLU A 144 -1.35 -4.34 19.18
N SER A 145 -1.03 -5.59 18.82
CA SER A 145 -2.08 -6.57 18.50
C SER A 145 -3.02 -6.73 19.71
N PRO A 146 -4.35 -6.68 19.52
CA PRO A 146 -5.32 -6.83 20.61
C PRO A 146 -5.38 -8.26 21.15
N ALA A 147 -4.73 -9.22 20.49
CA ALA A 147 -4.69 -10.61 20.87
C ALA A 147 -3.29 -11.19 20.73
N ASP A 148 -2.91 -12.05 21.67
CA ASP A 148 -1.75 -12.93 21.54
C ASP A 148 -2.18 -14.16 20.72
N TYR A 149 -1.63 -14.28 19.51
CA TYR A 149 -1.89 -15.40 18.62
C TYR A 149 -0.63 -15.74 17.84
N GLN A 150 -0.57 -16.98 17.36
CA GLN A 150 0.49 -17.45 16.49
C GLN A 150 -0.08 -18.15 15.26
N ARG A 151 0.50 -17.87 14.11
CA ARG A 151 0.19 -18.50 12.82
C ARG A 151 1.24 -19.56 12.57
N ARG A 152 0.87 -20.82 12.77
CA ARG A 152 1.79 -21.96 12.63
C ARG A 152 1.36 -22.83 11.44
N PRO A 153 2.22 -23.02 10.44
CA PRO A 153 1.87 -23.86 9.32
C PRO A 153 1.82 -25.33 9.74
N HIS A 154 0.96 -26.10 9.07
CA HIS A 154 0.92 -27.56 9.25
C HIS A 154 1.70 -28.23 8.12
N ALA A 155 2.90 -28.74 8.43
CA ALA A 155 3.83 -29.32 7.46
C ALA A 155 3.29 -30.47 6.59
N THR A 156 2.17 -31.10 6.99
CA THR A 156 1.55 -32.20 6.24
C THR A 156 0.37 -31.77 5.38
N ARG A 157 0.04 -30.47 5.31
CA ARG A 157 -1.09 -29.97 4.52
C ARG A 157 -0.60 -29.46 3.17
N LEU A 158 -1.39 -29.75 2.14
CA LEU A 158 -1.20 -29.22 0.78
C LEU A 158 -1.83 -27.84 0.59
N THR A 159 -2.80 -27.49 1.43
CA THR A 159 -3.40 -26.15 1.43
C THR A 159 -2.43 -25.20 2.14
N PRO A 160 -2.02 -24.08 1.50
CA PRO A 160 -1.19 -23.08 2.16
C PRO A 160 -1.84 -22.58 3.44
N THR A 161 -1.01 -22.29 4.42
CA THR A 161 -1.46 -21.75 5.71
C THR A 161 -0.56 -20.61 6.13
N ALA A 162 -1.15 -19.64 6.84
CA ALA A 162 -0.42 -18.51 7.41
C ALA A 162 0.72 -18.99 8.32
N GLU A 163 1.85 -18.30 8.24
CA GLU A 163 3.07 -18.56 8.99
C GLU A 163 3.60 -17.25 9.56
N ASP A 164 4.01 -17.26 10.82
CA ASP A 164 4.57 -16.06 11.45
C ASP A 164 5.98 -15.77 10.96
N TYR A 165 6.26 -14.48 10.87
CA TYR A 165 7.56 -13.87 10.63
C TYR A 165 7.63 -12.58 11.45
N ASP A 166 8.85 -12.11 11.72
CA ASP A 166 9.08 -11.02 12.67
C ASP A 166 9.07 -9.64 12.00
N THR A 167 9.61 -9.55 10.79
CA THR A 167 9.73 -8.32 9.98
C THR A 167 9.36 -8.59 8.53
N VAL A 168 9.14 -7.54 7.74
CA VAL A 168 8.93 -7.64 6.29
C VAL A 168 10.17 -8.26 5.62
N GLY A 169 11.38 -7.90 6.06
CA GLY A 169 12.63 -8.53 5.60
C GLY A 169 12.67 -10.05 5.84
N HIS A 170 12.22 -10.51 7.02
CA HIS A 170 12.13 -11.95 7.32
C HIS A 170 11.15 -12.67 6.36
N LEU A 171 9.98 -12.09 6.04
CA LEU A 171 9.07 -12.65 5.04
C LEU A 171 9.76 -12.81 3.67
N TYR A 172 10.45 -11.78 3.20
CA TYR A 172 11.14 -11.81 1.92
C TYR A 172 12.32 -12.78 1.87
N ARG A 173 13.06 -12.96 2.98
CA ARG A 173 14.07 -14.02 3.08
C ARG A 173 13.47 -15.41 2.93
N GLY A 174 12.30 -15.65 3.54
CA GLY A 174 11.54 -16.88 3.34
C GLY A 174 11.14 -17.11 1.88
N ILE A 175 10.64 -16.06 1.22
CA ILE A 175 10.30 -16.08 -0.22
C ILE A 175 11.55 -16.36 -1.06
N GLN A 176 12.67 -15.71 -0.76
CA GLN A 176 13.96 -15.89 -1.43
C GLN A 176 14.38 -17.37 -1.42
N GLN A 177 14.40 -17.97 -0.23
CA GLN A 177 14.75 -19.38 -0.05
C GLN A 177 13.75 -20.32 -0.72
N GLY A 178 12.48 -19.93 -0.77
CA GLY A 178 11.46 -20.66 -1.52
C GLY A 178 11.72 -20.71 -3.01
N PHE A 179 12.11 -19.60 -3.62
CA PHE A 179 12.51 -19.56 -5.03
C PHE A 179 13.72 -20.47 -5.29
N GLU A 180 14.77 -20.38 -4.46
CA GLU A 180 15.98 -21.21 -4.58
C GLU A 180 15.63 -22.70 -4.48
N THR A 181 14.90 -23.10 -3.43
CA THR A 181 14.49 -24.49 -3.18
C THR A 181 13.63 -25.04 -4.32
N LEU A 182 12.68 -24.26 -4.83
CA LEU A 182 11.82 -24.68 -5.92
C LEU A 182 12.56 -24.73 -7.26
N ALA A 183 13.51 -23.82 -7.50
CA ALA A 183 14.34 -23.85 -8.70
C ALA A 183 15.25 -25.08 -8.72
N GLU A 184 15.87 -25.44 -7.59
CA GLU A 184 16.67 -26.65 -7.45
C GLU A 184 15.83 -27.91 -7.68
N ARG A 185 14.61 -27.96 -7.12
CA ARG A 185 13.75 -29.15 -7.15
C ARG A 185 13.02 -29.34 -8.48
N LEU A 186 12.52 -28.26 -9.09
CA LEU A 186 11.69 -28.30 -10.30
C LEU A 186 12.50 -27.98 -11.57
N GLY A 187 13.63 -27.29 -11.43
CA GLY A 187 14.34 -26.63 -12.53
C GLY A 187 13.76 -25.24 -12.82
N GLU A 188 14.63 -24.28 -13.12
CA GLU A 188 14.24 -22.88 -13.38
C GLU A 188 13.20 -22.74 -14.49
N SER A 189 13.35 -23.43 -15.62
CA SER A 189 12.39 -23.36 -16.72
C SER A 189 11.00 -23.89 -16.37
N THR A 190 10.90 -24.78 -15.38
CA THR A 190 9.63 -25.27 -14.86
C THR A 190 9.05 -24.34 -13.82
N LEU A 191 9.88 -23.64 -13.04
CA LEU A 191 9.42 -22.65 -12.06
C LEU A 191 8.93 -21.37 -12.73
N PHE A 192 9.77 -20.77 -13.58
CA PHE A 192 9.53 -19.51 -14.28
C PHE A 192 8.74 -19.73 -15.58
N VAL A 193 7.46 -20.07 -15.42
CA VAL A 193 6.52 -20.36 -16.54
C VAL A 193 5.75 -19.14 -17.02
N GLY A 194 5.90 -18.01 -16.34
CA GLY A 194 5.30 -16.73 -16.71
C GLY A 194 5.79 -16.22 -18.06
N SER A 195 4.90 -15.55 -18.81
CA SER A 195 5.32 -14.86 -20.03
C SER A 195 6.17 -13.64 -19.67
N PRO A 196 7.36 -13.44 -20.29
CA PRO A 196 8.12 -12.19 -20.14
C PRO A 196 7.32 -10.95 -20.51
N GLU A 197 6.35 -11.06 -21.43
CA GLU A 197 5.46 -9.97 -21.85
C GLU A 197 4.46 -9.54 -20.77
N ALA A 198 4.26 -10.35 -19.73
CA ALA A 198 3.39 -10.02 -18.60
C ALA A 198 4.10 -9.12 -17.57
N GLN A 199 5.44 -9.10 -17.56
CA GLN A 199 6.24 -8.34 -16.60
C GLN A 199 6.01 -6.82 -16.75
N LEU A 200 6.08 -6.11 -15.63
CA LEU A 200 6.19 -4.66 -15.57
C LEU A 200 7.66 -4.28 -15.72
N GLY A 201 8.00 -3.65 -16.84
CA GLY A 201 9.31 -3.10 -17.10
C GLY A 201 9.26 -1.58 -17.32
N PRO A 202 10.42 -0.94 -17.53
CA PRO A 202 10.54 0.51 -17.72
C PRO A 202 9.81 1.03 -18.97
N ASP A 203 9.47 0.16 -19.93
CA ASP A 203 8.65 0.49 -21.08
C ASP A 203 7.17 0.75 -20.72
N ILE A 204 6.70 0.16 -19.61
CA ILE A 204 5.35 0.30 -19.07
C ILE A 204 5.32 1.30 -17.92
N MET A 205 6.23 1.15 -16.96
CA MET A 205 6.27 1.91 -15.72
C MET A 205 7.73 2.08 -15.27
N ASP A 206 8.21 3.32 -15.27
CA ASP A 206 9.59 3.65 -14.88
C ASP A 206 9.65 4.00 -13.39
N LEU A 207 9.67 2.97 -12.54
CA LEU A 207 9.87 3.11 -11.10
C LEU A 207 11.31 2.75 -10.71
N PRO A 208 11.99 3.56 -9.89
CA PRO A 208 13.30 3.23 -9.35
C PRO A 208 13.28 1.86 -8.65
N GLY A 209 14.27 1.02 -8.94
CA GLY A 209 14.40 -0.31 -8.32
C GLY A 209 13.52 -1.41 -8.94
N LEU A 210 12.62 -1.10 -9.88
CA LEU A 210 11.78 -2.12 -10.51
C LEU A 210 12.61 -3.07 -11.39
N VAL A 211 12.52 -4.37 -11.08
CA VAL A 211 13.22 -5.44 -11.82
C VAL A 211 12.20 -6.29 -12.57
N THR A 212 12.45 -6.54 -13.86
CA THR A 212 11.71 -7.57 -14.61
C THR A 212 12.21 -8.95 -14.22
N VAL A 213 11.30 -9.82 -13.77
CA VAL A 213 11.63 -11.15 -13.25
C VAL A 213 11.34 -12.22 -14.30
N THR A 214 12.39 -12.87 -14.79
CA THR A 214 12.30 -13.94 -15.81
C THR A 214 13.10 -15.19 -15.47
N ASP A 215 13.94 -15.13 -14.44
CA ASP A 215 14.82 -16.21 -14.00
C ASP A 215 15.09 -16.10 -12.49
N LEU A 216 15.78 -17.10 -11.92
CA LEU A 216 16.05 -17.10 -10.47
C LEU A 216 16.85 -15.87 -10.06
N ARG A 217 17.88 -15.51 -10.84
CA ARG A 217 18.76 -14.38 -10.54
C ARG A 217 18.01 -13.05 -10.46
N SER A 218 17.12 -12.78 -11.42
CA SER A 218 16.29 -11.56 -11.42
C SER A 218 15.26 -11.57 -10.30
N ALA A 219 14.74 -12.73 -9.89
CA ALA A 219 13.90 -12.85 -8.70
C ALA A 219 14.68 -12.47 -7.43
N MET A 220 15.91 -12.97 -7.26
CA MET A 220 16.76 -12.62 -6.12
C MET A 220 17.10 -11.13 -6.11
N GLN A 221 17.38 -10.55 -7.28
CA GLN A 221 17.65 -9.12 -7.41
C GLN A 221 16.44 -8.27 -6.99
N ALA A 222 15.23 -8.64 -7.44
CA ALA A 222 14.01 -7.93 -7.06
C ALA A 222 13.76 -7.96 -5.55
N ILE A 223 13.98 -9.13 -4.92
CA ILE A 223 13.81 -9.30 -3.47
C ILE A 223 14.84 -8.48 -2.68
N GLU A 224 16.11 -8.51 -3.08
CA GLU A 224 17.15 -7.75 -2.38
C GLU A 224 16.90 -6.24 -2.48
N VAL A 225 16.39 -5.73 -3.61
CA VAL A 225 16.02 -4.30 -3.73
C VAL A 225 14.93 -3.91 -2.73
N ILE A 226 13.88 -4.73 -2.58
CA ILE A 226 12.80 -4.48 -1.62
C ILE A 226 13.36 -4.43 -0.18
N ILE A 227 14.21 -5.40 0.17
CA ILE A 227 14.87 -5.48 1.47
C ILE A 227 15.78 -4.24 1.71
N GLU A 228 16.61 -3.89 0.74
CA GLU A 228 17.55 -2.76 0.85
C GLU A 228 16.84 -1.42 1.00
N GLN A 229 15.74 -1.20 0.28
CA GLN A 229 14.96 0.05 0.36
C GLN A 229 14.16 0.15 1.67
N GLY A 230 13.54 -0.95 2.13
CA GLY A 230 12.81 -0.95 3.40
C GLY A 230 13.73 -0.82 4.63
N GLU A 231 14.54 -1.86 4.89
CA GLU A 231 15.32 -1.97 6.13
C GLU A 231 16.78 -1.49 6.00
N GLY A 232 17.28 -1.25 4.79
CA GLY A 232 18.66 -0.78 4.56
C GLY A 232 19.68 -1.88 4.26
N GLY A 233 19.24 -3.13 4.12
CA GLY A 233 20.08 -4.26 3.74
C GLY A 233 21.24 -4.56 4.71
N ARG A 234 22.25 -5.32 4.25
CA ARG A 234 23.41 -5.71 5.08
C ARG A 234 24.42 -4.57 5.34
N ARG A 235 24.25 -3.43 4.67
CA ARG A 235 25.10 -2.25 4.80
C ARG A 235 24.17 -1.11 5.16
N ASP A 236 24.07 -0.78 6.45
CA ASP A 236 23.29 0.34 6.98
C ASP A 236 23.16 1.48 5.94
N SER A 237 22.02 1.52 5.25
CA SER A 237 21.75 2.51 4.21
C SER A 237 21.07 3.70 4.86
N GLU A 238 21.72 4.86 4.82
CA GLU A 238 21.15 6.12 5.32
C GLU A 238 19.87 6.54 4.55
N GLU A 239 19.58 5.88 3.41
CA GLU A 239 18.43 6.17 2.55
C GLU A 239 17.26 5.19 2.71
N SER A 240 17.34 4.20 3.61
CA SER A 240 16.24 3.23 3.81
C SER A 240 15.00 3.86 4.46
N HIS A 241 13.84 3.22 4.30
CA HIS A 241 12.61 3.65 4.97
C HIS A 241 12.81 3.77 6.48
N TYR A 242 13.45 2.77 7.09
CA TYR A 242 13.82 2.79 8.50
C TYR A 242 14.63 4.03 8.88
N ALA A 243 15.74 4.28 8.17
CA ALA A 243 16.64 5.39 8.47
C ALA A 243 15.92 6.75 8.34
N ARG A 244 15.08 6.90 7.31
CA ARG A 244 14.29 8.11 7.05
C ARG A 244 13.25 8.34 8.15
N PHE A 245 12.51 7.32 8.57
CA PHE A 245 11.55 7.45 9.67
C PHE A 245 12.23 7.72 11.02
N VAL A 246 13.42 7.14 11.27
CA VAL A 246 14.23 7.46 12.46
C VAL A 246 14.67 8.92 12.45
N ALA A 247 15.14 9.43 11.31
CA ALA A 247 15.54 10.83 11.16
C ALA A 247 14.35 11.79 11.39
N MET A 248 13.19 11.47 10.81
CA MET A 248 11.95 12.20 11.06
C MET A 248 11.55 12.18 12.54
N ALA A 249 11.67 11.03 13.22
CA ALA A 249 11.34 10.89 14.62
C ALA A 249 12.25 11.75 15.51
N ALA A 250 13.55 11.79 15.21
CA ALA A 250 14.51 12.62 15.92
C ALA A 250 14.21 14.13 15.76
N GLU A 251 13.81 14.57 14.56
CA GLU A 251 13.40 15.95 14.31
C GLU A 251 12.09 16.29 15.04
N TYR A 252 11.12 15.38 15.03
CA TYR A 252 9.87 15.56 15.78
C TYR A 252 10.14 15.65 17.29
N ASP A 253 10.98 14.78 17.84
CA ASP A 253 11.37 14.84 19.25
C ASP A 253 12.06 16.15 19.62
N ALA A 254 12.80 16.78 18.69
CA ALA A 254 13.36 18.10 18.90
C ALA A 254 12.27 19.18 19.04
N PHE A 255 11.27 19.19 18.15
CA PHE A 255 10.15 20.12 18.28
C PHE A 255 9.32 19.89 19.54
N LEU A 256 9.15 18.65 20.00
CA LEU A 256 8.41 18.35 21.22
C LEU A 256 9.14 18.81 22.49
N ARG A 257 10.48 18.81 22.50
CA ARG A 257 11.26 19.39 23.62
C ARG A 257 11.02 20.89 23.76
N ASP A 258 10.94 21.60 22.65
CA ASP A 258 10.74 23.05 22.63
C ASP A 258 9.26 23.44 22.82
N ALA A 259 8.35 22.66 22.25
CA ALA A 259 6.91 22.88 22.28
C ALA A 259 6.16 21.55 22.49
N PRO A 260 5.94 21.12 23.75
CA PRO A 260 5.26 19.84 24.05
C PRO A 260 3.84 19.71 23.49
N SER A 261 3.19 20.83 23.17
CA SER A 261 1.85 20.87 22.55
C SER A 261 1.88 20.86 21.02
N PHE A 262 3.04 20.66 20.40
CA PHE A 262 3.16 20.62 18.95
C PHE A 262 2.41 19.42 18.36
N VAL A 263 1.50 19.70 17.44
CA VAL A 263 0.75 18.68 16.68
C VAL A 263 0.92 18.98 15.19
N PRO A 264 1.60 18.11 14.42
CA PRO A 264 1.91 18.35 13.01
C PRO A 264 0.75 18.04 12.06
N HIS A 265 -0.30 17.40 12.55
CA HIS A 265 -1.43 16.92 11.76
C HIS A 265 -2.75 17.61 12.14
N ARG A 266 -3.73 17.48 11.25
CA ARG A 266 -5.14 17.85 11.49
C ARG A 266 -5.81 16.80 12.39
N PRO A 267 -6.87 17.14 13.13
CA PRO A 267 -7.55 16.20 14.03
C PRO A 267 -8.44 15.23 13.25
N ILE A 268 -7.86 14.21 12.62
CA ILE A 268 -8.58 13.28 11.74
C ILE A 268 -8.91 11.98 12.47
N VAL A 269 -10.08 11.40 12.20
CA VAL A 269 -10.51 10.11 12.76
C VAL A 269 -9.59 8.95 12.34
N PRO A 270 -9.02 8.17 13.25
CA PRO A 270 -8.29 6.95 12.88
C PRO A 270 -9.26 5.90 12.33
N ASP A 271 -8.74 5.00 11.50
CA ASP A 271 -9.47 3.88 10.90
C ASP A 271 -10.91 4.24 10.45
N PRO A 272 -11.06 5.23 9.54
CA PRO A 272 -12.38 5.66 9.08
C PRO A 272 -13.17 4.51 8.47
N VAL A 273 -14.47 4.47 8.72
CA VAL A 273 -15.38 3.49 8.13
C VAL A 273 -16.61 4.16 7.53
N MET A 274 -17.17 3.54 6.48
CA MET A 274 -18.37 4.06 5.79
C MET A 274 -19.65 3.78 6.59
N PHE A 275 -19.67 2.70 7.36
CA PHE A 275 -20.84 2.24 8.11
C PHE A 275 -20.51 2.20 9.60
N ALA A 276 -21.52 2.36 10.45
CA ALA A 276 -21.36 2.22 11.88
C ALA A 276 -20.78 0.84 12.20
N PRO A 277 -19.69 0.76 13.01
CA PRO A 277 -19.18 -0.51 13.49
C PRO A 277 -20.25 -1.30 14.24
N ILE A 278 -20.21 -2.63 14.14
CA ILE A 278 -21.13 -3.53 14.84
C ILE A 278 -20.51 -3.88 16.20
N GLY A 279 -21.23 -3.59 17.29
CA GLY A 279 -20.74 -3.88 18.65
C GLY A 279 -19.41 -3.17 18.91
N ASP A 280 -18.43 -3.93 19.39
CA ASP A 280 -17.08 -3.44 19.73
C ASP A 280 -16.10 -3.50 18.55
N ALA A 281 -16.58 -3.66 17.31
CA ALA A 281 -15.73 -3.64 16.13
C ALA A 281 -14.98 -2.30 16.02
N PRO A 282 -13.68 -2.31 15.65
CA PRO A 282 -12.90 -1.08 15.55
C PRO A 282 -13.35 -0.20 14.38
N GLY A 283 -12.97 1.09 14.45
CA GLY A 283 -13.14 2.07 13.39
C GLY A 283 -14.05 3.24 13.76
N CYS A 284 -13.87 4.36 13.06
CA CYS A 284 -14.64 5.59 13.29
C CYS A 284 -15.52 5.91 12.07
N GLN A 285 -16.84 5.93 12.25
CA GLN A 285 -17.73 6.19 11.13
C GLN A 285 -17.61 7.63 10.64
N VAL A 286 -17.43 7.80 9.33
CA VAL A 286 -17.64 9.07 8.63
C VAL A 286 -19.13 9.19 8.30
N SER A 287 -19.88 9.90 9.13
CA SER A 287 -21.35 10.03 9.07
C SER A 287 -21.84 11.38 8.57
N ALA A 288 -21.00 12.42 8.52
CA ALA A 288 -21.36 13.71 7.96
C ALA A 288 -21.73 13.56 6.47
N PRO A 289 -22.95 13.98 6.02
CA PRO A 289 -23.46 13.61 4.70
C PRO A 289 -22.56 14.00 3.51
N GLY A 290 -21.94 15.19 3.55
CA GLY A 290 -21.00 15.62 2.51
C GLY A 290 -19.73 14.78 2.50
N SER A 291 -19.12 14.59 3.67
CA SER A 291 -17.88 13.82 3.85
C SER A 291 -18.06 12.34 3.49
N ALA A 292 -19.19 11.73 3.85
CA ALA A 292 -19.49 10.34 3.52
C ALA A 292 -19.56 10.11 1.99
N ARG A 293 -20.11 11.07 1.25
CA ARG A 293 -20.17 11.00 -0.23
C ARG A 293 -18.81 11.25 -0.87
N VAL A 294 -17.98 12.14 -0.31
CA VAL A 294 -16.60 12.32 -0.78
C VAL A 294 -15.75 11.08 -0.49
N LEU A 295 -15.95 10.44 0.67
CA LEU A 295 -15.29 9.18 1.01
C LEU A 295 -15.67 8.06 0.03
N ASP A 296 -16.95 7.92 -0.28
CA ASP A 296 -17.43 6.98 -1.29
C ASP A 296 -16.82 7.26 -2.68
N LEU A 297 -16.78 8.54 -3.09
CA LEU A 297 -16.13 8.96 -4.34
C LEU A 297 -14.64 8.60 -4.37
N ALA A 298 -13.91 8.82 -3.26
CA ALA A 298 -12.51 8.47 -3.13
C ALA A 298 -12.29 6.96 -3.21
N ASN A 299 -13.13 6.16 -2.54
CA ASN A 299 -13.10 4.70 -2.62
C ASN A 299 -13.42 4.16 -4.01
N ALA A 300 -14.42 4.73 -4.68
CA ALA A 300 -14.76 4.38 -6.05
C ALA A 300 -13.62 4.66 -7.03
N THR A 301 -12.96 5.82 -6.88
CA THR A 301 -11.81 6.22 -7.69
C THR A 301 -10.61 5.30 -7.44
N TYR A 302 -10.32 5.02 -6.16
CA TYR A 302 -9.28 4.08 -5.75
C TYR A 302 -9.54 2.66 -6.29
N GLY A 303 -10.78 2.17 -6.22
CA GLY A 303 -11.16 0.87 -6.78
C GLY A 303 -10.97 0.82 -8.30
N LEU A 304 -11.32 1.89 -9.03
CA LEU A 304 -11.08 1.98 -10.47
C LEU A 304 -9.57 2.01 -10.79
N MET A 305 -8.79 2.78 -10.03
CA MET A 305 -7.34 2.84 -10.15
C MET A 305 -6.70 1.45 -10.03
N LEU A 306 -7.09 0.66 -9.03
CA LEU A 306 -6.58 -0.71 -8.88
C LEU A 306 -7.02 -1.65 -10.00
N ARG A 307 -8.21 -1.46 -10.57
CA ARG A 307 -8.64 -2.24 -11.74
C ARG A 307 -7.80 -1.92 -12.97
N LEU A 308 -7.42 -0.66 -13.18
CA LEU A 308 -6.51 -0.27 -14.24
C LEU A 308 -5.12 -0.89 -14.04
N LEU A 309 -4.58 -0.86 -12.81
CA LEU A 309 -3.32 -1.54 -12.49
C LEU A 309 -3.41 -3.06 -12.77
N ALA A 310 -4.48 -3.71 -12.32
CA ALA A 310 -4.69 -5.14 -12.54
C ALA A 310 -4.95 -5.51 -14.00
N SER A 311 -5.49 -4.61 -14.82
CA SER A 311 -5.70 -4.81 -16.26
C SER A 311 -4.41 -4.59 -17.05
N GLY A 312 -3.67 -3.53 -16.72
CA GLY A 312 -2.39 -3.18 -17.35
C GLY A 312 -1.24 -4.13 -16.98
N THR A 313 -1.45 -4.97 -15.97
CA THR A 313 -0.49 -5.95 -15.44
C THR A 313 -1.00 -7.37 -15.69
N GLY A 314 -0.12 -8.32 -16.02
CA GLY A 314 -0.47 -9.75 -16.05
C GLY A 314 -1.28 -10.27 -17.24
N THR A 315 -1.89 -9.39 -18.04
CA THR A 315 -2.54 -9.78 -19.31
C THR A 315 -1.62 -9.46 -20.49
N PRO A 316 -1.14 -10.46 -21.25
CA PRO A 316 -0.36 -10.22 -22.47
C PRO A 316 -1.18 -9.42 -23.48
N GLN A 317 -0.74 -8.18 -23.72
CA GLN A 317 -1.32 -7.27 -24.70
C GLN A 317 -0.23 -6.29 -25.16
N SER A 318 -0.52 -5.44 -26.16
CA SER A 318 0.48 -4.50 -26.66
C SER A 318 0.94 -3.53 -25.55
N THR A 319 2.23 -3.16 -25.59
CA THR A 319 2.83 -2.15 -24.69
C THR A 319 1.98 -0.87 -24.64
N ALA A 320 1.47 -0.40 -25.78
CA ALA A 320 0.63 0.79 -25.85
C ALA A 320 -0.69 0.65 -25.06
N ALA A 321 -1.34 -0.51 -25.12
CA ALA A 321 -2.57 -0.77 -24.36
C ALA A 321 -2.30 -0.84 -22.86
N ARG A 322 -1.22 -1.52 -22.45
CA ARG A 322 -0.79 -1.60 -21.04
C ARG A 322 -0.46 -0.21 -20.50
N ARG A 323 0.32 0.59 -21.23
CA ARG A 323 0.65 1.97 -20.85
C ARG A 323 -0.58 2.84 -20.68
N MET A 324 -1.56 2.76 -21.59
CA MET A 324 -2.81 3.51 -21.45
C MET A 324 -3.49 3.23 -20.09
N GLU A 325 -3.57 1.96 -19.70
CA GLU A 325 -4.20 1.57 -18.43
C GLU A 325 -3.36 2.02 -17.23
N ILE A 326 -2.04 1.85 -17.28
CA ILE A 326 -1.13 2.26 -16.21
C ILE A 326 -1.08 3.80 -16.06
N ASP A 327 -0.95 4.54 -17.16
CA ASP A 327 -1.00 6.01 -17.17
C ASP A 327 -2.35 6.51 -16.65
N GLY A 328 -3.44 5.80 -16.99
CA GLY A 328 -4.77 6.01 -16.42
C GLY A 328 -4.80 5.83 -14.91
N ALA A 329 -4.20 4.76 -14.39
CA ALA A 329 -4.08 4.54 -12.95
C ALA A 329 -3.28 5.66 -12.26
N VAL A 330 -2.13 6.07 -12.84
CA VAL A 330 -1.31 7.19 -12.33
C VAL A 330 -2.10 8.50 -12.31
N SER A 331 -2.90 8.77 -13.35
CA SER A 331 -3.82 9.92 -13.37
C SER A 331 -4.81 9.86 -12.20
N LEU A 332 -5.41 8.69 -11.94
CA LEU A 332 -6.34 8.51 -10.81
C LEU A 332 -5.66 8.57 -9.44
N MET A 333 -4.37 8.27 -9.30
CA MET A 333 -3.63 8.48 -8.04
C MET A 333 -3.68 9.96 -7.60
N HIS A 334 -3.58 10.89 -8.55
CA HIS A 334 -3.69 12.34 -8.27
C HIS A 334 -5.10 12.72 -7.82
N VAL A 335 -6.13 12.11 -8.42
CA VAL A 335 -7.53 12.32 -8.01
C VAL A 335 -7.76 11.77 -6.59
N VAL A 336 -7.28 10.55 -6.30
CA VAL A 336 -7.35 9.96 -4.95
C VAL A 336 -6.63 10.83 -3.93
N HIS A 337 -5.44 11.34 -4.27
CA HIS A 337 -4.69 12.26 -3.41
C HIS A 337 -5.51 13.53 -3.09
N ALA A 338 -6.04 14.20 -4.12
CA ALA A 338 -6.82 15.43 -3.93
C ALA A 338 -8.08 15.21 -3.08
N LEU A 339 -8.83 14.13 -3.35
CA LEU A 339 -10.01 13.76 -2.56
C LEU A 339 -9.65 13.43 -1.11
N SER A 340 -8.52 12.74 -0.90
CA SER A 340 -8.08 12.34 0.44
C SER A 340 -7.60 13.53 1.27
N VAL A 341 -6.87 14.47 0.67
CA VAL A 341 -6.51 15.74 1.32
C VAL A 341 -7.74 16.57 1.64
N LEU A 342 -8.74 16.62 0.74
CA LEU A 342 -10.00 17.32 1.00
C LEU A 342 -10.72 16.72 2.22
N LEU A 343 -10.84 15.39 2.31
CA LEU A 343 -11.49 14.71 3.44
C LEU A 343 -10.94 15.19 4.79
N THR A 344 -9.62 15.43 4.88
CA THR A 344 -8.97 15.90 6.11
C THR A 344 -9.41 17.30 6.58
N THR A 345 -10.20 18.02 5.78
CA THR A 345 -10.79 19.32 6.12
C THR A 345 -12.30 19.26 6.37
N LEU A 346 -12.94 18.14 6.02
CA LEU A 346 -14.37 17.94 6.15
C LEU A 346 -14.68 17.27 7.50
N PRO A 347 -15.82 17.57 8.15
CA PRO A 347 -16.16 16.97 9.43
C PRO A 347 -16.40 15.46 9.29
N ALA A 348 -16.00 14.65 10.27
CA ALA A 348 -16.30 13.22 10.28
C ALA A 348 -17.77 12.94 10.63
N GLY A 349 -18.35 13.70 11.54
CA GLY A 349 -19.74 13.54 12.00
C GLY A 349 -20.43 14.88 12.27
N SER A 350 -21.55 14.83 12.98
CA SER A 350 -22.30 16.03 13.39
C SER A 350 -21.56 16.89 14.42
N GLU A 351 -20.71 16.25 15.24
CA GLU A 351 -19.82 16.90 16.18
C GLU A 351 -18.52 17.30 15.44
N PRO A 352 -18.18 18.59 15.31
CA PRO A 352 -17.10 19.07 14.45
C PRO A 352 -15.69 18.85 15.02
N LEU A 353 -15.54 17.99 16.04
CA LEU A 353 -14.28 17.80 16.75
C LEU A 353 -13.21 17.11 15.89
N LEU A 354 -13.63 16.20 15.01
CA LEU A 354 -12.72 15.42 14.17
C LEU A 354 -13.08 15.56 12.69
N CYS A 355 -12.07 15.58 11.85
CA CYS A 355 -12.17 15.55 10.40
C CYS A 355 -12.27 14.11 9.86
N ALA A 356 -12.87 13.97 8.68
CA ALA A 356 -12.97 12.72 7.97
C ALA A 356 -11.62 12.29 7.37
N GLY A 357 -11.50 11.02 7.01
CA GLY A 357 -10.31 10.47 6.35
C GLY A 357 -10.69 9.41 5.32
N MET A 358 -9.78 9.15 4.40
CA MET A 358 -9.90 8.08 3.41
C MET A 358 -9.75 6.71 4.09
N ASN A 359 -10.52 5.71 3.67
CA ASN A 359 -10.42 4.35 4.21
C ASN A 359 -10.07 3.27 3.20
N PHE A 360 -9.91 3.64 1.92
CA PHE A 360 -9.47 2.74 0.85
C PHE A 360 -10.31 1.46 0.74
N HIS A 361 -11.62 1.59 0.95
CA HIS A 361 -12.53 0.46 0.93
C HIS A 361 -12.65 -0.12 -0.48
N LEU A 362 -12.48 -1.44 -0.61
CA LEU A 362 -12.66 -2.18 -1.85
C LEU A 362 -13.91 -3.05 -1.80
N PRO A 363 -14.71 -3.09 -2.88
CA PRO A 363 -15.83 -4.01 -3.00
C PRO A 363 -15.34 -5.45 -3.15
N ARG A 364 -16.21 -6.43 -2.89
CA ARG A 364 -15.89 -7.87 -3.01
C ARG A 364 -15.53 -8.32 -4.44
N SER A 365 -15.89 -7.56 -5.47
CA SER A 365 -15.66 -7.92 -6.87
C SER A 365 -14.16 -7.98 -7.22
N GLY A 366 -13.79 -8.91 -8.09
CA GLY A 366 -12.41 -9.06 -8.58
C GLY A 366 -11.91 -7.82 -9.31
N LEU A 367 -10.59 -7.57 -9.24
CA LEU A 367 -9.95 -6.43 -9.87
C LEU A 367 -9.59 -6.70 -11.33
N ALA A 368 -9.00 -7.87 -11.61
CA ALA A 368 -8.65 -8.29 -12.96
C ALA A 368 -9.91 -8.53 -13.82
N LEU A 369 -9.87 -8.07 -15.07
CA LEU A 369 -10.96 -8.16 -16.03
C LEU A 369 -10.52 -9.05 -17.21
N PRO A 370 -10.85 -10.36 -17.19
CA PRO A 370 -10.26 -11.32 -18.12
C PRO A 370 -10.72 -11.16 -19.58
N GLN A 371 -11.83 -10.45 -19.81
CA GLN A 371 -12.36 -10.19 -21.15
C GLN A 371 -11.99 -8.78 -21.57
N ARG A 372 -10.88 -8.61 -22.29
CA ARG A 372 -10.27 -7.31 -22.61
C ARG A 372 -11.26 -6.24 -23.09
N GLU A 373 -12.07 -6.53 -24.11
CA GLU A 373 -12.99 -5.54 -24.71
C GLU A 373 -14.14 -5.17 -23.77
N ALA A 374 -14.77 -6.17 -23.16
CA ALA A 374 -15.81 -5.95 -22.14
C ALA A 374 -15.25 -5.25 -20.89
N GLY A 375 -14.00 -5.58 -20.52
CA GLY A 375 -13.26 -4.99 -19.42
C GLY A 375 -13.01 -3.51 -19.64
N ARG A 376 -12.48 -3.12 -20.82
CA ARG A 376 -12.31 -1.72 -21.19
C ARG A 376 -13.63 -0.94 -21.20
N ALA A 377 -14.71 -1.54 -21.71
CA ALA A 377 -16.03 -0.91 -21.68
C ALA A 377 -16.51 -0.67 -20.23
N LEU A 378 -16.33 -1.65 -19.33
CA LEU A 378 -16.67 -1.51 -17.92
C LEU A 378 -15.83 -0.46 -17.19
N LEU A 379 -14.53 -0.38 -17.49
CA LEU A 379 -13.63 0.64 -16.93
C LEU A 379 -14.05 2.04 -17.39
N ALA A 380 -14.40 2.21 -18.67
CA ALA A 380 -14.85 3.49 -19.23
C ALA A 380 -16.21 3.91 -18.68
N GLU A 381 -17.17 2.99 -18.56
CA GLU A 381 -18.46 3.22 -17.90
C GLU A 381 -18.22 3.71 -16.48
N ARG A 382 -17.41 2.98 -15.71
CA ARG A 382 -17.15 3.32 -14.32
C ARG A 382 -16.46 4.68 -14.16
N ALA A 383 -15.51 5.00 -15.04
CA ALA A 383 -14.84 6.31 -15.05
C ALA A 383 -15.84 7.46 -15.29
N ASN A 384 -16.78 7.29 -16.23
CA ASN A 384 -17.84 8.27 -16.48
C ASN A 384 -18.79 8.42 -15.29
N GLU A 385 -19.21 7.32 -14.66
CA GLU A 385 -20.06 7.36 -13.47
C GLU A 385 -19.41 8.16 -12.32
N ILE A 386 -18.12 7.91 -12.07
CA ILE A 386 -17.36 8.62 -11.03
C ILE A 386 -17.22 10.10 -11.41
N ALA A 387 -16.95 10.43 -12.67
CA ALA A 387 -16.87 11.83 -13.13
C ALA A 387 -18.18 12.59 -12.90
N LEU A 388 -19.32 11.98 -13.26
CA LEU A 388 -20.64 12.56 -13.04
C LEU A 388 -20.96 12.76 -11.56
N ALA A 389 -20.59 11.78 -10.71
CA ALA A 389 -20.75 11.89 -9.26
C ALA A 389 -19.89 13.01 -8.68
N LEU A 390 -18.66 13.19 -9.18
CA LEU A 390 -17.76 14.27 -8.80
C LEU A 390 -18.35 15.63 -9.15
N ASP A 391 -18.82 15.83 -10.39
CA ASP A 391 -19.44 17.08 -10.83
C ASP A 391 -20.66 17.44 -9.95
N ALA A 392 -21.52 16.46 -9.69
CA ALA A 392 -22.70 16.66 -8.86
C ALA A 392 -22.33 17.04 -7.41
N LEU A 393 -21.26 16.45 -6.87
CA LEU A 393 -20.78 16.75 -5.53
C LEU A 393 -20.12 18.12 -5.43
N ALA A 394 -19.34 18.52 -6.44
CA ALA A 394 -18.59 19.78 -6.45
C ALA A 394 -19.50 21.02 -6.37
N VAL A 395 -20.77 20.90 -6.77
CA VAL A 395 -21.79 21.96 -6.58
C VAL A 395 -22.12 22.21 -5.11
N SER A 396 -21.99 21.19 -4.26
CA SER A 396 -22.50 21.19 -2.87
C SER A 396 -21.44 21.02 -1.79
N VAL A 397 -20.24 20.53 -2.13
CA VAL A 397 -19.15 20.29 -1.19
C VAL A 397 -18.07 21.36 -1.37
N PRO A 398 -17.88 22.28 -0.41
CA PRO A 398 -16.83 23.27 -0.47
C PRO A 398 -15.44 22.64 -0.59
N GLY A 399 -14.59 23.20 -1.44
CA GLY A 399 -13.21 22.74 -1.64
C GLY A 399 -13.03 21.55 -2.58
N LEU A 400 -14.12 20.92 -3.05
CA LEU A 400 -14.03 19.88 -4.09
C LEU A 400 -13.82 20.53 -5.47
N ASP A 401 -12.65 20.28 -6.06
CA ASP A 401 -12.32 20.80 -7.40
C ASP A 401 -13.00 19.97 -8.49
N ALA A 402 -13.99 20.58 -9.16
CA ALA A 402 -14.70 19.97 -10.28
C ALA A 402 -13.78 19.57 -11.45
N LYS A 403 -12.60 20.19 -11.59
CA LYS A 403 -11.65 19.85 -12.67
C LYS A 403 -11.13 18.41 -12.57
N LEU A 404 -11.19 17.80 -11.39
CA LEU A 404 -10.83 16.40 -11.19
C LEU A 404 -11.69 15.44 -12.03
N ALA A 405 -12.92 15.82 -12.38
CA ALA A 405 -13.76 15.04 -13.30
C ALA A 405 -13.17 14.95 -14.72
N GLY A 406 -12.33 15.92 -15.13
CA GLY A 406 -11.67 15.92 -16.43
C GLY A 406 -10.80 14.68 -16.63
N ALA A 407 -9.95 14.35 -15.65
CA ALA A 407 -9.06 13.18 -15.69
C ALA A 407 -9.82 11.86 -15.89
N LEU A 408 -10.99 11.72 -15.25
CA LEU A 408 -11.86 10.54 -15.38
C LEU A 408 -12.53 10.47 -16.76
N ARG A 409 -12.95 11.61 -17.33
CA ARG A 409 -13.54 11.67 -18.67
C ARG A 409 -12.50 11.38 -19.75
N ASP A 410 -11.29 11.92 -19.60
CA ASP A 410 -10.17 11.67 -20.51
C ASP A 410 -9.78 10.18 -20.51
N LEU A 411 -9.71 9.59 -19.31
CA LEU A 411 -9.53 8.14 -19.14
C LEU A 411 -10.63 7.36 -19.85
N ALA A 412 -11.92 7.69 -19.61
CA ALA A 412 -13.04 7.00 -20.23
C ALA A 412 -12.98 7.06 -21.76
N ALA A 413 -12.66 8.23 -22.33
CA ALA A 413 -12.51 8.41 -23.77
C ALA A 413 -11.37 7.55 -24.34
N SER A 414 -10.21 7.49 -23.65
CA SER A 414 -9.07 6.68 -24.07
C SER A 414 -9.40 5.17 -24.11
N LEU A 415 -10.21 4.70 -23.17
CA LEU A 415 -10.58 3.29 -23.03
C LEU A 415 -11.58 2.81 -24.11
N VAL A 416 -12.30 3.70 -24.77
CA VAL A 416 -13.28 3.35 -25.83
C VAL A 416 -12.69 3.53 -27.24
N MET A 417 -11.60 4.28 -27.38
CA MET A 417 -10.90 4.41 -28.66
C MET A 417 -10.30 3.06 -29.09
N PRO A 418 -10.49 2.61 -30.35
CA PRO A 418 -9.75 1.46 -30.86
C PRO A 418 -8.26 1.75 -30.72
N ALA A 419 -7.51 0.81 -30.12
CA ALA A 419 -6.06 0.97 -30.01
C ALA A 419 -5.51 1.16 -31.42
N ALA A 420 -4.72 2.22 -31.64
CA ALA A 420 -4.06 2.39 -32.91
C ALA A 420 -3.26 1.12 -33.21
N ALA A 421 -3.46 0.53 -34.39
CA ALA A 421 -2.70 -0.63 -34.82
C ALA A 421 -1.22 -0.20 -34.90
N GLY A 422 -0.43 -0.63 -33.93
CA GLY A 422 1.02 -0.45 -33.85
C GLY A 422 1.73 -1.74 -34.17
#